data_AF-A0A3B0UGU3-F1
#
_entry.id   AF-A0A3B0UGU3-F1
#
_cell.length_a   1.000
_cell.length_b   1.000
_cell.length_c   1.000
_cell.angle_alpha   90.00
_cell.angle_beta   90.00
_cell.angle_gamma   90.00
#
_symmetry.space_group_name_H-M   'P 1'
#
loop_
_entity.id
_entity.type
_entity.pdbx_description
1 polymer ?
#
loop_
_entity_poly.entity_id
_entity_poly.type
_entity_poly.pdbx_seq_one_letter_code
_entity_poly.pdbx_strand_id
1 'polypeptide(L)'
;WLFQLMSPDKKIVRSPKSYNSQIGVPLSVWQMNRQHELAIFEAGISRPSEMEYLQMIIQPTLGIFTNIGEAHSEGFISLAQKVGEKLKLFTRVNTLIYNNDQKELLEVIIRTGILENLNTFTWGADENSDLRIVEKQTEEASTKIQAIYQEKKVSIEIPFTDTASVENAIHCWAAMLVVGYTPETISQRMAGLTPIAMRLEQKEGVNNCTIINDAYNSDFNSLTIALDFIQQQNQHREKVVILSDILQSGRSEEELYGNVAGLLKQKGISRVIGIGDAISRHAGLFEMEKDFFLTTRDFIAGFPLASLRNQTILLKGARVFEFERINRLLQQKVHETVFEINLSALIDNLNFFRSKLKSETRIMAMVKAFSYGSGSFEIANILQFHQVDYLAVAYVDEGIELRNAGIRLPVMVMNPEEYAFDLMIKHQLEPEIFSF
;
A
#
# COMPACT_ATOMS: atom_id res chain seq x y z
N TRP A 1 2.98 4.21 -0.03
CA TRP A 1 2.82 5.18 1.07
C TRP A 1 3.38 6.57 0.80
N LEU A 2 4.55 6.75 0.19
CA LEU A 2 5.07 8.10 -0.15
C LEU A 2 4.02 9.05 -0.77
N PHE A 3 3.20 8.55 -1.70
CA PHE A 3 2.07 9.30 -2.26
C PHE A 3 1.07 9.77 -1.20
N GLN A 4 0.59 8.88 -0.32
CA GLN A 4 -0.35 9.25 0.76
C GLN A 4 0.29 10.31 1.68
N LEU A 5 1.58 10.16 1.97
CA LEU A 5 2.31 11.02 2.89
C LEU A 5 2.63 12.41 2.32
N MET A 6 2.83 12.56 1.01
CA MET A 6 3.30 13.81 0.39
C MET A 6 2.26 14.49 -0.51
N SER A 7 1.20 13.78 -0.95
CA SER A 7 0.12 14.36 -1.77
C SER A 7 -0.64 15.53 -1.12
N PRO A 8 -0.68 15.69 0.23
CA PRO A 8 -1.23 16.90 0.84
C PRO A 8 -0.55 18.21 0.41
N ASP A 9 0.74 18.20 0.07
CA ASP A 9 1.49 19.43 -0.27
C ASP A 9 2.03 19.44 -1.70
N LYS A 10 2.02 18.30 -2.40
CA LYS A 10 2.61 18.17 -3.73
C LYS A 10 1.63 17.54 -4.70
N LYS A 11 1.62 18.03 -5.92
CA LYS A 11 0.98 17.33 -7.05
C LYS A 11 1.89 16.19 -7.51
N ILE A 12 1.50 14.95 -7.19
CA ILE A 12 2.33 13.77 -7.39
C ILE A 12 1.79 12.90 -8.51
N VAL A 13 2.65 12.57 -9.47
CA VAL A 13 2.46 11.46 -10.42
C VAL A 13 3.23 10.24 -9.93
N ARG A 14 2.68 9.05 -10.14
CA ARG A 14 3.30 7.80 -9.70
C ARG A 14 3.00 6.64 -10.63
N SER A 15 3.78 5.57 -10.51
CA SER A 15 3.47 4.30 -11.20
C SER A 15 2.03 3.85 -10.87
N PRO A 16 1.17 3.64 -11.88
CA PRO A 16 -0.14 3.05 -11.66
C PRO A 16 0.04 1.58 -11.27
N LYS A 17 -0.50 1.18 -10.12
CA LYS A 17 -0.39 -0.19 -9.61
C LYS A 17 1.08 -0.62 -9.51
N SER A 18 1.52 -1.59 -10.30
CA SER A 18 2.89 -2.14 -10.31
C SER A 18 3.49 -2.08 -11.72
N TYR A 19 3.29 -0.94 -12.38
CA TYR A 19 3.88 -0.66 -13.68
C TYR A 19 5.35 -0.28 -13.49
N ASN A 20 6.19 -1.28 -13.20
CA ASN A 20 7.59 -1.13 -12.81
C ASN A 20 8.58 -1.83 -13.76
N SER A 21 8.10 -2.45 -14.83
CA SER A 21 8.90 -3.19 -15.81
C SER A 21 9.36 -2.31 -16.98
N GLN A 22 10.08 -2.91 -17.94
CA GLN A 22 10.53 -2.26 -19.19
C GLN A 22 9.43 -1.55 -19.98
N ILE A 23 8.18 -2.02 -19.89
CA ILE A 23 7.01 -1.39 -20.51
C ILE A 23 6.26 -0.52 -19.50
N GLY A 24 6.12 -1.00 -18.25
CA GLY A 24 5.37 -0.31 -17.21
C GLY A 24 5.96 1.06 -16.86
N VAL A 25 7.28 1.16 -16.78
CA VAL A 25 7.97 2.43 -16.45
C VAL A 25 7.70 3.51 -17.50
N PRO A 26 7.96 3.31 -18.80
CA PRO A 26 7.66 4.35 -19.79
C PRO A 26 6.18 4.77 -19.80
N LEU A 27 5.24 3.84 -19.60
CA LEU A 27 3.81 4.19 -19.46
C LEU A 27 3.52 5.03 -18.20
N SER A 28 4.24 4.77 -17.11
CA SER A 28 4.13 5.54 -15.87
C SER A 28 4.67 6.96 -16.06
N VAL A 29 5.85 7.10 -16.66
CA VAL A 29 6.49 8.39 -16.94
C VAL A 29 5.68 9.20 -17.96
N TRP A 30 5.03 8.55 -18.93
CA TRP A 30 4.16 9.22 -19.90
C TRP A 30 2.99 9.99 -19.27
N GLN A 31 2.59 9.65 -18.05
CA GLN A 31 1.53 10.36 -17.33
C GLN A 31 2.00 11.70 -16.74
N MET A 32 3.31 11.98 -16.76
CA MET A 32 3.85 13.25 -16.28
C MET A 32 3.37 14.43 -17.14
N ASN A 33 3.18 15.57 -16.48
CA ASN A 33 2.79 16.81 -17.12
C ASN A 33 3.33 17.98 -16.28
N ARG A 34 3.20 19.22 -16.78
CA ARG A 34 3.79 20.41 -16.15
C ARG A 34 3.20 20.78 -14.79
N GLN A 35 2.09 20.18 -14.38
CA GLN A 35 1.44 20.44 -13.09
C GLN A 35 2.03 19.57 -11.97
N HIS A 36 2.75 18.50 -12.29
CA HIS A 36 3.33 17.63 -11.29
C HIS A 36 4.62 18.22 -10.71
N GLU A 37 4.71 18.22 -9.38
CA GLU A 37 5.86 18.75 -8.60
C GLU A 37 6.78 17.63 -8.13
N LEU A 38 6.29 16.40 -8.09
CA LEU A 38 7.04 15.21 -7.71
C LEU A 38 6.55 14.01 -8.52
N ALA A 39 7.48 13.16 -8.93
CA ALA A 39 7.20 11.92 -9.62
C ALA A 39 7.80 10.74 -8.84
N ILE A 40 6.98 9.73 -8.57
CA ILE A 40 7.37 8.56 -7.77
C ILE A 40 7.22 7.30 -8.62
N PHE A 41 8.31 6.81 -9.17
CA PHE A 41 8.31 5.62 -10.02
C PHE A 41 8.99 4.44 -9.35
N GLU A 42 8.32 3.31 -9.39
CA GLU A 42 8.89 2.02 -9.00
C GLU A 42 9.60 1.39 -10.21
N ALA A 43 10.80 0.84 -10.00
CA ALA A 43 11.57 0.19 -11.04
C ALA A 43 11.97 -1.23 -10.59
N GLY A 44 11.52 -2.22 -11.36
CA GLY A 44 11.79 -3.65 -11.18
C GLY A 44 12.66 -4.18 -12.31
N ILE A 45 13.44 -5.22 -12.00
CA ILE A 45 14.28 -5.93 -12.96
C ILE A 45 14.12 -7.43 -12.77
N SER A 46 14.23 -8.14 -13.87
CA SER A 46 14.23 -9.60 -13.96
C SER A 46 15.52 -10.15 -14.57
N ARG A 47 16.27 -9.31 -15.32
CA ARG A 47 17.52 -9.71 -16.01
C ARG A 47 18.57 -8.59 -15.94
N PRO A 48 19.86 -8.90 -16.14
CA PRO A 48 20.91 -7.91 -16.29
C PRO A 48 20.67 -6.96 -17.48
N SER A 49 21.24 -5.76 -17.38
CA SER A 49 21.13 -4.65 -18.36
C SER A 49 19.76 -3.98 -18.45
N GLU A 50 18.75 -4.48 -17.74
CA GLU A 50 17.41 -3.88 -17.72
C GLU A 50 17.36 -2.53 -16.98
N MET A 51 18.17 -2.36 -15.94
CA MET A 51 18.08 -1.17 -15.09
C MET A 51 18.62 0.09 -15.76
N GLU A 52 19.61 -0.04 -16.64
CA GLU A 52 20.19 1.08 -17.39
C GLU A 52 19.14 1.75 -18.30
N TYR A 53 18.33 0.94 -18.99
CA TYR A 53 17.22 1.44 -19.80
C TYR A 53 16.18 2.16 -18.93
N LEU A 54 15.82 1.59 -17.77
CA LEU A 54 14.87 2.23 -16.86
C LEU A 54 15.42 3.54 -16.29
N GLN A 55 16.70 3.59 -15.94
CA GLN A 55 17.35 4.80 -15.45
C GLN A 55 17.25 5.93 -16.48
N MET A 56 17.53 5.64 -17.75
CA MET A 56 17.46 6.64 -18.84
C MET A 56 16.06 7.22 -19.03
N ILE A 57 15.01 6.41 -18.79
CA ILE A 57 13.61 6.83 -18.89
C ILE A 57 13.17 7.62 -17.65
N ILE A 58 13.50 7.13 -16.45
CA ILE A 58 13.06 7.73 -15.18
C ILE A 58 13.81 9.01 -14.88
N GLN A 59 15.11 9.06 -15.19
CA GLN A 59 16.03 10.14 -14.83
C GLN A 59 15.89 10.57 -13.35
N PRO A 60 16.08 9.63 -12.40
CA PRO A 60 15.78 9.89 -11.00
C PRO A 60 16.75 10.91 -10.40
N THR A 61 16.23 11.80 -9.55
CA THR A 61 17.01 12.77 -8.77
C THR A 61 17.19 12.33 -7.31
N LEU A 62 16.27 11.54 -6.78
CA LEU A 62 16.34 10.92 -5.46
C LEU A 62 16.16 9.40 -5.62
N GLY A 63 17.07 8.62 -5.07
CA GLY A 63 17.00 7.15 -5.09
C GLY A 63 16.55 6.59 -3.75
N ILE A 64 15.70 5.57 -3.76
CA ILE A 64 15.41 4.75 -2.58
C ILE A 64 15.71 3.30 -2.95
N PHE A 65 16.78 2.76 -2.39
CA PHE A 65 17.02 1.32 -2.41
C PHE A 65 16.27 0.71 -1.23
N THR A 66 15.23 -0.08 -1.51
CA THR A 66 14.39 -0.68 -0.46
C THR A 66 15.11 -1.84 0.22
N ASN A 67 15.04 -3.02 -0.37
CA ASN A 67 15.76 -4.21 0.09
C ASN A 67 16.19 -5.10 -1.07
N ILE A 68 17.05 -6.06 -0.76
CA ILE A 68 17.36 -7.18 -1.62
C ILE A 68 16.79 -8.47 -1.04
N GLY A 69 15.93 -9.13 -1.83
CA GLY A 69 15.37 -10.45 -1.52
C GLY A 69 15.56 -11.43 -2.68
N GLU A 70 14.89 -12.58 -2.65
CA GLU A 70 15.09 -13.67 -3.62
C GLU A 70 14.32 -13.51 -4.95
N ALA A 71 13.33 -12.62 -5.03
CA ALA A 71 12.48 -12.48 -6.22
C ALA A 71 13.28 -12.22 -7.51
N HIS A 72 13.06 -13.01 -8.57
CA HIS A 72 13.79 -12.95 -9.84
C HIS A 72 15.27 -13.37 -9.79
N SER A 73 15.71 -14.12 -8.77
CA SER A 73 17.11 -14.58 -8.71
C SER A 73 17.51 -15.48 -9.88
N GLU A 74 16.58 -16.15 -10.57
CA GLU A 74 16.84 -16.96 -11.78
C GLU A 74 17.51 -16.19 -12.92
N GLY A 75 17.28 -14.87 -13.00
CA GLY A 75 17.88 -14.04 -14.04
C GLY A 75 19.33 -13.64 -13.74
N PHE A 76 19.85 -13.93 -12.55
CA PHE A 76 21.14 -13.45 -12.08
C PHE A 76 22.03 -14.60 -11.61
N ILE A 77 23.33 -14.51 -11.89
CA ILE A 77 24.29 -15.55 -11.48
C ILE A 77 24.66 -15.46 -10.00
N SER A 78 24.36 -14.34 -9.34
CA SER A 78 24.57 -14.14 -7.90
C SER A 78 23.74 -12.98 -7.37
N LEU A 79 23.51 -12.98 -6.05
CA LEU A 79 22.89 -11.86 -5.35
C LEU A 79 23.68 -10.55 -5.56
N ALA A 80 25.01 -10.62 -5.54
CA ALA A 80 25.88 -9.47 -5.80
C ALA A 80 25.67 -8.88 -7.21
N GLN A 81 25.47 -9.72 -8.23
CA GLN A 81 25.15 -9.24 -9.59
C GLN A 81 23.80 -8.52 -9.61
N LYS A 82 22.79 -9.06 -8.92
CA LYS A 82 21.45 -8.48 -8.84
C LYS A 82 21.44 -7.13 -8.12
N VAL A 83 22.16 -7.03 -7.01
CA VAL A 83 22.38 -5.76 -6.29
C VAL A 83 23.07 -4.76 -7.19
N GLY A 84 24.16 -5.18 -7.86
CA GLY A 84 24.90 -4.34 -8.80
C GLY A 84 24.02 -3.82 -9.93
N GLU A 85 23.17 -4.66 -10.51
CA GLU A 85 22.20 -4.25 -11.53
C GLU A 85 21.17 -3.26 -10.99
N LYS A 86 20.62 -3.47 -9.78
CA LYS A 86 19.67 -2.52 -9.15
C LYS A 86 20.32 -1.16 -8.88
N LEU A 87 21.58 -1.16 -8.42
CA LEU A 87 22.34 0.05 -8.11
C LEU A 87 22.55 0.96 -9.33
N LYS A 88 22.50 0.41 -10.55
CA LYS A 88 22.64 1.21 -11.79
C LYS A 88 21.58 2.32 -11.91
N LEU A 89 20.39 2.11 -11.32
CA LEU A 89 19.33 3.12 -11.27
C LEU A 89 19.78 4.41 -10.61
N PHE A 90 20.71 4.31 -9.66
CA PHE A 90 21.09 5.38 -8.76
C PHE A 90 22.42 6.05 -9.12
N THR A 91 23.03 5.69 -10.24
CA THR A 91 24.33 6.24 -10.68
C THR A 91 24.32 7.76 -10.93
N ARG A 92 23.14 8.37 -11.06
CA ARG A 92 22.96 9.80 -11.37
C ARG A 92 22.03 10.55 -10.41
N VAL A 93 21.68 9.94 -9.27
CA VAL A 93 20.82 10.63 -8.28
C VAL A 93 21.63 11.64 -7.48
N ASN A 94 20.96 12.65 -6.93
CA ASN A 94 21.57 13.61 -6.01
C ASN A 94 21.80 12.98 -4.63
N THR A 95 20.83 12.16 -4.20
CA THR A 95 20.84 11.48 -2.90
C THR A 95 20.34 10.05 -3.05
N LEU A 96 21.03 9.10 -2.44
CA LEU A 96 20.59 7.71 -2.32
C LEU A 96 20.18 7.40 -0.89
N ILE A 97 18.96 6.90 -0.71
CA ILE A 97 18.40 6.43 0.55
C ILE A 97 18.46 4.92 0.60
N TYR A 98 19.02 4.33 1.65
CA TYR A 98 19.08 2.88 1.83
C TYR A 98 19.21 2.47 3.29
N ASN A 99 18.96 1.18 3.55
CA ASN A 99 19.16 0.56 4.87
C ASN A 99 20.65 0.22 5.08
N ASN A 100 21.29 0.84 6.07
CA ASN A 100 22.69 0.62 6.41
C ASN A 100 22.95 -0.74 7.07
N ASP A 101 21.91 -1.41 7.56
CA ASP A 101 22.07 -2.73 8.20
C ASP A 101 22.12 -3.87 7.16
N GLN A 102 21.87 -3.60 5.87
CA GLN A 102 21.85 -4.60 4.80
C GLN A 102 23.26 -4.87 4.25
N LYS A 103 23.92 -5.89 4.81
CA LYS A 103 25.32 -6.22 4.49
C LYS A 103 25.58 -6.50 3.02
N GLU A 104 24.69 -7.22 2.35
CA GLU A 104 24.84 -7.60 0.94
C GLU A 104 24.81 -6.39 0.01
N LEU A 105 24.06 -5.34 0.39
CA LEU A 105 24.04 -4.07 -0.31
C LEU A 105 25.35 -3.30 -0.06
N LEU A 106 25.78 -3.20 1.20
CA LEU A 106 27.01 -2.51 1.58
C LEU A 106 28.25 -3.09 0.90
N GLU A 107 28.38 -4.42 0.86
CA GLU A 107 29.51 -5.08 0.20
C GLU A 107 29.63 -4.69 -1.28
N VAL A 108 28.51 -4.64 -1.99
CA VAL A 108 28.51 -4.26 -3.42
C VAL A 108 28.74 -2.77 -3.58
N ILE A 109 28.17 -1.94 -2.72
CA ILE A 109 28.42 -0.49 -2.67
C ILE A 109 29.92 -0.19 -2.51
N ILE A 110 30.58 -0.81 -1.54
CA ILE A 110 32.01 -0.63 -1.25
C ILE A 110 32.83 -1.09 -2.45
N ARG A 111 32.51 -2.27 -3.00
CA ARG A 111 33.24 -2.84 -4.14
C ARG A 111 33.09 -2.02 -5.42
N THR A 112 31.92 -1.43 -5.66
CA THR A 112 31.63 -0.67 -6.89
C THR A 112 32.08 0.78 -6.81
N GLY A 113 32.33 1.31 -5.61
CA GLY A 113 32.65 2.73 -5.42
C GLY A 113 31.52 3.68 -5.81
N ILE A 114 30.28 3.18 -5.97
CA ILE A 114 29.17 3.97 -6.50
C ILE A 114 28.85 5.19 -5.63
N LEU A 115 29.17 5.12 -4.33
CA LEU A 115 28.94 6.20 -3.38
C LEU A 115 29.98 7.33 -3.40
N GLU A 116 31.14 7.14 -4.04
CA GLU A 116 32.21 8.16 -4.02
C GLU A 116 31.78 9.51 -4.59
N ASN A 117 30.72 9.54 -5.41
CA ASN A 117 30.18 10.73 -6.06
C ASN A 117 28.70 11.00 -5.73
N LEU A 118 28.14 10.35 -4.71
CA LEU A 118 26.71 10.47 -4.37
C LEU A 118 26.54 10.91 -2.91
N ASN A 119 25.59 11.81 -2.65
CA ASN A 119 25.16 12.02 -1.27
C ASN A 119 24.34 10.80 -0.84
N THR A 120 24.47 10.42 0.43
CA THR A 120 23.70 9.32 1.01
C THR A 120 22.85 9.82 2.16
N PHE A 121 21.72 9.17 2.36
CA PHE A 121 20.95 9.27 3.59
C PHE A 121 20.60 7.86 4.04
N THR A 122 21.12 7.47 5.19
CA THR A 122 21.06 6.10 5.66
C THR A 122 20.12 5.96 6.85
N TRP A 123 19.46 4.81 6.94
CA TRP A 123 18.72 4.43 8.14
C TRP A 123 19.15 3.04 8.58
N GLY A 124 19.09 2.76 9.88
CA GLY A 124 19.53 1.47 10.42
C GLY A 124 19.69 1.53 11.94
N ALA A 125 19.96 0.40 12.56
CA ALA A 125 20.34 0.32 13.97
C ALA A 125 21.80 0.76 14.20
N ASP A 126 22.62 0.72 13.16
CA ASP A 126 24.02 1.18 13.21
C ASP A 126 24.14 2.64 13.67
N GLU A 127 25.14 2.92 14.50
CA GLU A 127 25.35 4.23 15.11
C GLU A 127 25.68 5.33 14.10
N ASN A 128 26.21 4.95 12.93
CA ASN A 128 26.58 5.89 11.86
C ASN A 128 25.42 6.18 10.90
N SER A 129 24.23 5.63 11.15
CA SER A 129 23.06 5.89 10.30
C SER A 129 22.53 7.31 10.53
N ASP A 130 22.21 8.04 9.45
CA ASP A 130 21.63 9.39 9.54
C ASP A 130 20.32 9.41 10.33
N LEU A 131 19.49 8.38 10.10
CA LEU A 131 18.31 8.06 10.89
C LEU A 131 18.55 6.76 11.66
N ARG A 132 19.12 6.88 12.86
CA ARG A 132 19.44 5.74 13.72
C ARG A 132 18.20 5.21 14.43
N ILE A 133 17.73 4.03 14.07
CA ILE A 133 16.60 3.36 14.70
C ILE A 133 17.04 2.78 16.05
N VAL A 134 16.40 3.22 17.13
CA VAL A 134 16.75 2.81 18.49
C VAL A 134 15.79 1.77 19.06
N GLU A 135 14.50 1.85 18.70
CA GLU A 135 13.47 0.98 19.26
C GLU A 135 12.30 0.82 18.29
N LYS A 136 11.75 -0.41 18.25
CA LYS A 136 10.53 -0.77 17.52
C LYS A 136 9.62 -1.50 18.51
N GLN A 137 8.51 -0.89 18.87
CA GLN A 137 7.55 -1.45 19.81
C GLN A 137 6.23 -1.69 19.09
N THR A 138 5.82 -2.95 18.99
CA THR A 138 4.56 -3.34 18.38
C THR A 138 3.51 -3.54 19.47
N GLU A 139 2.40 -2.83 19.34
CA GLU A 139 1.17 -3.00 20.12
C GLU A 139 0.08 -3.62 19.22
N GLU A 140 -1.10 -3.96 19.76
CA GLU A 140 -2.08 -4.85 19.10
C GLU A 140 -2.37 -4.51 17.62
N ALA A 141 -2.48 -3.23 17.27
CA ALA A 141 -2.80 -2.78 15.92
C ALA A 141 -1.85 -1.71 15.35
N SER A 142 -0.78 -1.35 16.07
CA SER A 142 0.16 -0.32 15.65
C SER A 142 1.60 -0.66 16.04
N THR A 143 2.55 -0.04 15.34
CA THR A 143 3.96 -0.09 15.71
C THR A 143 4.49 1.32 15.90
N LYS A 144 5.06 1.57 17.08
CA LYS A 144 5.80 2.77 17.41
C LYS A 144 7.28 2.56 17.10
N ILE A 145 7.86 3.47 16.33
CA ILE A 145 9.26 3.42 15.91
C ILE A 145 9.96 4.68 16.43
N GLN A 146 11.02 4.49 17.20
CA GLN A 146 11.84 5.57 17.74
C GLN A 146 13.20 5.60 17.04
N ALA A 147 13.68 6.80 16.75
CA ALA A 147 14.96 7.02 16.11
C ALA A 147 15.69 8.26 16.67
N ILE A 148 16.97 8.37 16.36
CA ILE A 148 17.78 9.56 16.54
C ILE A 148 18.07 10.15 15.16
N TYR A 149 17.76 11.42 14.97
CA TYR A 149 18.03 12.18 13.75
C TYR A 149 18.60 13.54 14.13
N GLN A 150 19.77 13.89 13.58
CA GLN A 150 20.50 15.12 13.94
C GLN A 150 20.63 15.32 15.46
N GLU A 151 21.05 14.26 16.15
CA GLU A 151 21.20 14.20 17.63
C GLU A 151 19.91 14.39 18.44
N LYS A 152 18.74 14.46 17.79
CA LYS A 152 17.44 14.59 18.43
C LYS A 152 16.66 13.29 18.36
N LYS A 153 15.95 12.96 19.45
CA LYS A 153 15.00 11.85 19.47
C LYS A 153 13.76 12.24 18.67
N VAL A 154 13.37 11.38 17.76
CA VAL A 154 12.18 11.51 16.90
C VAL A 154 11.42 10.19 16.90
N SER A 155 10.10 10.23 16.72
CA SER A 155 9.29 9.01 16.67
C SER A 155 8.14 9.11 15.70
N ILE A 156 7.79 7.98 15.11
CA ILE A 156 6.59 7.79 14.30
C ILE A 156 5.77 6.62 14.87
N GLU A 157 4.48 6.62 14.58
CA GLU A 157 3.59 5.50 14.81
C GLU A 157 2.91 5.13 13.49
N ILE A 158 2.79 3.84 13.21
CA ILE A 158 2.13 3.32 12.01
C ILE A 158 1.05 2.33 12.40
N PRO A 159 -0.10 2.29 11.69
CA PRO A 159 -1.20 1.35 11.95
C PRO A 159 -0.94 -0.03 11.31
N PHE A 160 0.27 -0.57 11.48
CA PHE A 160 0.70 -1.87 10.97
C PHE A 160 1.64 -2.53 11.95
N THR A 161 1.60 -3.86 12.03
CA THR A 161 2.39 -4.66 12.97
C THR A 161 3.44 -5.54 12.30
N ASP A 162 3.38 -5.71 10.98
CA ASP A 162 4.27 -6.61 10.24
C ASP A 162 5.64 -5.94 9.92
N THR A 163 6.68 -6.77 9.86
CA THR A 163 8.06 -6.32 9.68
C THR A 163 8.30 -5.60 8.35
N ALA A 164 7.62 -6.01 7.29
CA ALA A 164 7.76 -5.38 5.97
C ALA A 164 7.14 -3.97 5.96
N SER A 165 6.00 -3.80 6.62
CA SER A 165 5.38 -2.49 6.82
C SER A 165 6.26 -1.56 7.65
N VAL A 166 6.85 -2.06 8.74
CA VAL A 166 7.80 -1.29 9.54
C VAL A 166 8.98 -0.81 8.69
N GLU A 167 9.58 -1.70 7.89
CA GLU A 167 10.69 -1.35 7.00
C GLU A 167 10.29 -0.31 5.93
N ASN A 168 9.17 -0.54 5.24
CA ASN A 168 8.64 0.38 4.25
C ASN A 168 8.31 1.76 4.83
N ALA A 169 7.81 1.81 6.06
CA ALA A 169 7.54 3.05 6.77
C ALA A 169 8.84 3.82 7.07
N ILE A 170 9.91 3.12 7.46
CA ILE A 170 11.21 3.76 7.70
C ILE A 170 11.82 4.30 6.40
N HIS A 171 11.70 3.59 5.27
CA HIS A 171 12.07 4.15 3.96
C HIS A 171 11.29 5.43 3.64
N CYS A 172 9.98 5.44 3.92
CA CYS A 172 9.16 6.62 3.73
C CYS A 172 9.57 7.76 4.68
N TRP A 173 9.90 7.44 5.93
CA TRP A 173 10.36 8.40 6.93
C TRP A 173 11.67 9.07 6.48
N ALA A 174 12.66 8.28 6.12
CA ALA A 174 13.94 8.76 5.60
C ALA A 174 13.74 9.66 4.36
N ALA A 175 12.89 9.24 3.41
CA ALA A 175 12.58 10.04 2.23
C ALA A 175 11.90 11.37 2.54
N MET A 176 10.97 11.39 3.50
CA MET A 176 10.34 12.65 3.93
C MET A 176 11.33 13.60 4.59
N LEU A 177 12.26 13.09 5.41
CA LEU A 177 13.33 13.91 6.00
C LEU A 177 14.24 14.52 4.93
N VAL A 178 14.68 13.72 3.95
CA VAL A 178 15.51 14.21 2.82
C VAL A 178 14.78 15.26 1.99
N VAL A 179 13.46 15.11 1.80
CA VAL A 179 12.64 16.09 1.09
C VAL A 179 12.38 17.37 1.91
N GLY A 180 12.71 17.37 3.21
CA GLY A 180 12.66 18.55 4.08
C GLY A 180 11.41 18.66 4.96
N TYR A 181 10.66 17.57 5.14
CA TYR A 181 9.53 17.54 6.08
C TYR A 181 10.02 17.53 7.53
N THR A 182 9.29 18.22 8.41
CA THR A 182 9.60 18.22 9.85
C THR A 182 9.21 16.89 10.50
N PRO A 183 9.93 16.43 11.54
CA PRO A 183 9.58 15.21 12.26
C PRO A 183 8.12 15.16 12.76
N GLU A 184 7.58 16.31 13.19
CA GLU A 184 6.20 16.43 13.68
C GLU A 184 5.18 16.15 12.57
N THR A 185 5.41 16.74 11.38
CA THR A 185 4.55 16.52 10.21
C THR A 185 4.59 15.06 9.78
N ILE A 186 5.77 14.45 9.79
CA ILE A 186 5.94 13.03 9.42
C ILE A 186 5.19 12.14 10.42
N SER A 187 5.39 12.36 11.71
CA SER A 187 4.75 11.59 12.78
C SER A 187 3.22 11.63 12.66
N GLN A 188 2.65 12.81 12.46
CA GLN A 188 1.20 12.97 12.27
C GLN A 188 0.67 12.19 11.05
N ARG A 189 1.39 12.23 9.92
CA ARG A 189 0.94 11.59 8.68
C ARG A 189 1.14 10.08 8.66
N MET A 190 2.18 9.57 9.32
CA MET A 190 2.45 8.13 9.44
C MET A 190 1.33 7.39 10.16
N ALA A 191 0.72 8.03 11.18
CA ALA A 191 -0.41 7.46 11.92
C ALA A 191 -1.67 7.27 11.05
N GLY A 192 -1.81 8.07 9.97
CA GLY A 192 -2.94 8.01 9.05
C GLY A 192 -2.72 7.13 7.81
N LEU A 193 -1.64 6.35 7.76
CA LEU A 193 -1.38 5.45 6.63
C LEU A 193 -2.46 4.38 6.51
N THR A 194 -2.89 4.09 5.29
CA THR A 194 -3.85 3.00 5.03
C THR A 194 -3.15 1.80 4.37
N PRO A 195 -3.68 0.58 4.58
CA PRO A 195 -3.21 -0.61 3.86
C PRO A 195 -3.24 -0.40 2.34
N ILE A 196 -2.31 -1.03 1.64
CA ILE A 196 -2.30 -1.08 0.18
C ILE A 196 -3.06 -2.34 -0.25
N ALA A 197 -4.03 -2.20 -1.16
CA ALA A 197 -4.79 -3.34 -1.67
C ALA A 197 -3.88 -4.47 -2.16
N MET A 198 -4.27 -5.72 -1.89
CA MET A 198 -3.53 -6.95 -2.24
C MET A 198 -2.13 -7.13 -1.60
N ARG A 199 -1.80 -6.39 -0.53
CA ARG A 199 -0.59 -6.64 0.28
C ARG A 199 -0.97 -6.79 1.74
N LEU A 200 -0.92 -8.04 2.23
CA LEU A 200 -1.36 -8.41 3.59
C LEU A 200 -2.71 -7.80 3.97
N GLU A 201 -3.61 -7.68 2.99
CA GLU A 201 -4.87 -6.97 3.14
C GLU A 201 -5.88 -7.88 3.84
N GLN A 202 -6.20 -7.56 5.09
CA GLN A 202 -7.18 -8.32 5.88
C GLN A 202 -8.62 -7.92 5.51
N LYS A 203 -9.47 -8.91 5.25
CA LYS A 203 -10.88 -8.76 4.88
C LYS A 203 -11.77 -9.78 5.59
N GLU A 204 -13.03 -9.43 5.77
CA GLU A 204 -14.05 -10.40 6.18
C GLU A 204 -14.39 -11.34 5.01
N GLY A 205 -14.38 -12.64 5.30
CA GLY A 205 -14.71 -13.73 4.39
C GLY A 205 -16.06 -14.36 4.71
N VAL A 206 -16.64 -15.03 3.72
CA VAL A 206 -17.85 -15.84 3.89
C VAL A 206 -17.62 -16.92 4.95
N ASN A 207 -18.70 -17.40 5.56
CA ASN A 207 -18.68 -18.47 6.57
C ASN A 207 -17.84 -18.15 7.82
N ASN A 208 -17.82 -16.88 8.24
CA ASN A 208 -17.07 -16.41 9.41
C ASN A 208 -15.57 -16.72 9.29
N CYS A 209 -15.01 -16.46 8.11
CA CYS A 209 -13.58 -16.58 7.87
C CYS A 209 -12.95 -15.19 7.82
N THR A 210 -11.66 -15.11 8.16
CA THR A 210 -10.84 -13.92 7.91
C THR A 210 -9.93 -14.19 6.73
N ILE A 211 -9.93 -13.33 5.72
CA ILE A 211 -9.08 -13.46 4.54
C ILE A 211 -7.91 -12.49 4.66
N ILE A 212 -6.71 -13.01 4.47
CA ILE A 212 -5.50 -12.20 4.32
C ILE A 212 -5.10 -12.30 2.86
N ASN A 213 -5.28 -11.21 2.12
CA ASN A 213 -5.01 -11.15 0.69
C ASN A 213 -3.61 -10.61 0.42
N ASP A 214 -2.70 -11.49 -0.01
CA ASP A 214 -1.33 -11.18 -0.44
C ASP A 214 -1.03 -11.76 -1.84
N ALA A 215 -2.03 -11.68 -2.71
CA ALA A 215 -2.09 -12.33 -4.02
C ALA A 215 -1.46 -11.52 -5.16
N TYR A 216 -0.27 -10.96 -4.96
CA TYR A 216 0.42 -10.17 -5.99
C TYR A 216 1.72 -10.79 -6.47
N ASN A 217 2.62 -11.07 -5.53
CA ASN A 217 3.90 -11.72 -5.76
C ASN A 217 3.94 -13.03 -4.97
N SER A 218 4.65 -14.05 -5.48
CA SER A 218 4.84 -15.32 -4.79
C SER A 218 6.32 -15.66 -4.82
N ASP A 219 7.01 -15.33 -3.74
CA ASP A 219 8.39 -15.74 -3.44
C ASP A 219 8.48 -16.27 -2.00
N PHE A 220 9.52 -17.06 -1.71
CA PHE A 220 9.66 -17.75 -0.43
C PHE A 220 9.75 -16.81 0.77
N ASN A 221 10.47 -15.68 0.64
CA ASN A 221 10.58 -14.69 1.71
C ASN A 221 9.24 -14.01 1.97
N SER A 222 8.53 -13.60 0.92
CA SER A 222 7.22 -12.99 1.04
C SER A 222 6.19 -13.95 1.65
N LEU A 223 6.28 -15.25 1.36
CA LEU A 223 5.47 -16.28 2.02
C LEU A 223 5.78 -16.35 3.52
N THR A 224 7.05 -16.29 3.90
CA THR A 224 7.46 -16.30 5.33
C THR A 224 6.84 -15.12 6.09
N ILE A 225 6.90 -13.91 5.51
CA ILE A 225 6.30 -12.69 6.09
C ILE A 225 4.78 -12.84 6.22
N ALA A 226 4.12 -13.33 5.18
CA ALA A 226 2.67 -13.54 5.21
C ALA A 226 2.25 -14.60 6.24
N LEU A 227 3.08 -15.63 6.45
CA LEU A 227 2.88 -16.64 7.48
C LEU A 227 3.16 -16.11 8.89
N ASP A 228 4.07 -15.16 9.07
CA ASP A 228 4.24 -14.48 10.35
C ASP A 228 3.04 -13.58 10.66
N PHE A 229 2.51 -12.89 9.65
CA PHE A 229 1.32 -12.06 9.80
C PHE A 229 0.08 -12.88 10.19
N ILE A 230 -0.17 -14.03 9.54
CA ILE A 230 -1.27 -14.94 9.96
C ILE A 230 -1.03 -15.54 11.35
N GLN A 231 0.21 -15.64 11.83
CA GLN A 231 0.49 -16.07 13.21
C GLN A 231 0.03 -15.06 14.24
N GLN A 232 0.14 -13.77 13.94
CA GLN A 232 -0.33 -12.69 14.82
C GLN A 232 -1.86 -12.63 14.91
N GLN A 233 -2.58 -13.19 13.93
CA GLN A 233 -4.03 -13.22 13.92
C GLN A 233 -4.58 -14.35 14.81
N ASN A 234 -5.24 -13.96 15.91
CA ASN A 234 -5.82 -14.87 16.90
C ASN A 234 -7.35 -15.03 16.79
N GLN A 235 -7.98 -14.49 15.73
CA GLN A 235 -9.43 -14.60 15.51
C GLN A 235 -9.90 -16.05 15.31
N HIS A 236 -9.10 -16.89 14.66
CA HIS A 236 -9.42 -18.29 14.40
C HIS A 236 -8.24 -19.20 14.72
N ARG A 237 -8.55 -20.39 15.25
CA ARG A 237 -7.55 -21.42 15.58
C ARG A 237 -7.00 -22.11 14.34
N GLU A 238 -7.86 -22.37 13.36
CA GLU A 238 -7.49 -23.05 12.13
C GLU A 238 -7.00 -22.05 11.08
N LYS A 239 -5.84 -22.36 10.50
CA LYS A 239 -5.15 -21.50 9.53
C LYS A 239 -5.01 -22.26 8.23
N VAL A 240 -5.51 -21.69 7.15
CA VAL A 240 -5.50 -22.28 5.80
C VAL A 240 -4.66 -21.40 4.89
N VAL A 241 -3.84 -22.01 4.06
CA VAL A 241 -3.04 -21.29 3.05
C VAL A 241 -3.45 -21.76 1.66
N ILE A 242 -3.91 -20.84 0.83
CA ILE A 242 -4.11 -21.06 -0.61
C ILE A 242 -2.88 -20.48 -1.31
N LEU A 243 -2.06 -21.36 -1.89
CA LEU A 243 -0.74 -21.03 -2.43
C LEU A 243 -0.66 -21.38 -3.92
N SER A 244 -0.27 -20.43 -4.77
CA SER A 244 0.06 -20.74 -6.16
C SER A 244 1.47 -21.33 -6.30
N ASP A 245 1.84 -21.77 -7.51
CA ASP A 245 3.26 -21.97 -7.83
C ASP A 245 4.09 -20.73 -7.46
N ILE A 246 5.24 -20.96 -6.85
CA ILE A 246 6.26 -19.93 -6.63
C ILE A 246 7.12 -19.87 -7.89
N LEU A 247 7.02 -18.77 -8.61
CA LEU A 247 7.78 -18.55 -9.84
C LEU A 247 9.11 -17.89 -9.50
N GLN A 248 10.15 -18.17 -10.29
CA GLN A 248 11.35 -17.34 -10.33
C GLN A 248 12.24 -17.38 -9.06
N SER A 249 12.28 -18.54 -8.38
CA SER A 249 13.00 -18.74 -7.10
C SER A 249 14.51 -18.95 -7.25
N GLY A 250 14.97 -19.48 -8.37
CA GLY A 250 16.38 -19.83 -8.58
C GLY A 250 16.82 -21.13 -7.91
N ARG A 251 15.90 -21.85 -7.27
CA ARG A 251 16.13 -23.13 -6.59
C ARG A 251 15.50 -24.29 -7.38
N SER A 252 15.90 -25.52 -7.07
CA SER A 252 15.19 -26.69 -7.60
C SER A 252 13.78 -26.76 -7.00
N GLU A 253 12.80 -27.23 -7.77
CA GLU A 253 11.41 -27.32 -7.28
C GLU A 253 11.29 -28.21 -6.03
N GLU A 254 12.07 -29.31 -5.97
CA GLU A 254 12.09 -30.23 -4.84
C GLU A 254 12.59 -29.55 -3.55
N GLU A 255 13.69 -28.80 -3.65
CA GLU A 255 14.21 -28.02 -2.51
C GLU A 255 13.24 -26.90 -2.11
N LEU A 256 12.67 -26.20 -3.08
CA LEU A 256 11.74 -25.10 -2.84
C LEU A 256 10.50 -25.59 -2.11
N TYR A 257 9.80 -26.60 -2.65
CA TYR A 257 8.56 -27.10 -2.05
C TYR A 257 8.79 -27.91 -0.77
N GLY A 258 9.97 -28.53 -0.60
CA GLY A 258 10.40 -29.10 0.67
C GLY A 258 10.51 -28.04 1.77
N ASN A 259 11.16 -26.91 1.47
CA ASN A 259 11.25 -25.77 2.39
C ASN A 259 9.88 -25.14 2.67
N VAL A 260 9.02 -25.00 1.65
CA VAL A 260 7.65 -24.47 1.82
C VAL A 260 6.83 -25.38 2.73
N ALA A 261 6.83 -26.69 2.50
CA ALA A 261 6.11 -27.65 3.33
C ALA A 261 6.61 -27.63 4.79
N GLY A 262 7.93 -27.58 4.99
CA GLY A 262 8.54 -27.42 6.31
C GLY A 262 8.10 -26.15 7.02
N LEU A 263 8.08 -25.02 6.30
CA LEU A 263 7.66 -23.72 6.82
C LEU A 263 6.17 -23.72 7.24
N LEU A 264 5.28 -24.25 6.40
CA LEU A 264 3.85 -24.35 6.73
C LEU A 264 3.62 -25.20 7.98
N LYS A 265 4.32 -26.33 8.10
CA LYS A 265 4.28 -27.20 9.27
C LYS A 265 4.80 -26.49 10.53
N GLN A 266 5.96 -25.82 10.42
CA GLN A 266 6.56 -25.05 11.52
C GLN A 266 5.61 -23.94 12.01
N LYS A 267 4.90 -23.28 11.09
CA LYS A 267 3.93 -22.21 11.41
C LYS A 267 2.56 -22.77 11.81
N GLY A 268 2.38 -24.08 11.96
CA GLY A 268 1.12 -24.67 12.43
C GLY A 268 -0.06 -24.46 11.48
N ILE A 269 0.19 -24.40 10.17
CA ILE A 269 -0.87 -24.32 9.16
C ILE A 269 -1.63 -25.64 9.12
N SER A 270 -2.95 -25.57 9.22
CA SER A 270 -3.84 -26.72 9.34
C SER A 270 -4.10 -27.37 7.99
N ARG A 271 -4.27 -26.54 6.94
CA ARG A 271 -4.55 -26.99 5.58
C ARG A 271 -3.83 -26.15 4.53
N VAL A 272 -3.36 -26.80 3.47
CA VAL A 272 -2.80 -26.15 2.29
C VAL A 272 -3.63 -26.46 1.05
N ILE A 273 -3.94 -25.46 0.25
CA ILE A 273 -4.57 -25.61 -1.06
C ILE A 273 -3.58 -25.09 -2.10
N GLY A 274 -2.93 -26.00 -2.82
CA GLY A 274 -1.95 -25.66 -3.85
C GLY A 274 -2.60 -25.49 -5.23
N ILE A 275 -2.22 -24.44 -5.96
CA ILE A 275 -2.73 -24.17 -7.31
C ILE A 275 -1.58 -23.93 -8.26
N GLY A 276 -1.34 -24.86 -9.17
CA GLY A 276 -0.26 -24.81 -10.14
C GLY A 276 0.35 -26.18 -10.41
N ASP A 277 1.08 -26.30 -11.52
CA ASP A 277 1.65 -27.58 -11.95
C ASP A 277 2.78 -28.01 -11.01
N ALA A 278 3.68 -27.09 -10.68
CA ALA A 278 4.88 -27.41 -9.92
C ALA A 278 4.55 -27.80 -8.46
N ILE A 279 3.70 -27.04 -7.78
CA ILE A 279 3.27 -27.33 -6.41
C ILE A 279 2.44 -28.62 -6.34
N SER A 280 1.62 -28.89 -7.36
CA SER A 280 0.82 -30.12 -7.46
C SER A 280 1.70 -31.36 -7.65
N ARG A 281 2.75 -31.29 -8.48
CA ARG A 281 3.74 -32.38 -8.64
C ARG A 281 4.45 -32.72 -7.32
N HIS A 282 4.57 -31.74 -6.42
CA HIS A 282 5.22 -31.89 -5.11
C HIS A 282 4.24 -32.04 -3.94
N ALA A 283 2.96 -32.34 -4.21
CA ALA A 283 1.92 -32.53 -3.20
C ALA A 283 2.31 -33.55 -2.11
N GLY A 284 3.16 -34.54 -2.43
CA GLY A 284 3.67 -35.55 -1.50
C GLY A 284 4.44 -34.98 -0.31
N LEU A 285 5.08 -33.81 -0.46
CA LEU A 285 5.92 -33.19 0.57
C LEU A 285 5.11 -32.55 1.72
N PHE A 286 3.81 -32.29 1.51
CA PHE A 286 2.95 -31.64 2.49
C PHE A 286 2.28 -32.69 3.40
N GLU A 287 2.68 -32.74 4.67
CA GLU A 287 2.14 -33.63 5.71
C GLU A 287 1.00 -32.97 6.53
N MET A 288 0.05 -32.32 5.86
CA MET A 288 -1.14 -31.70 6.46
C MET A 288 -2.37 -31.97 5.58
N GLU A 289 -3.55 -31.51 6.00
CA GLU A 289 -4.72 -31.52 5.13
C GLU A 289 -4.38 -30.74 3.85
N LYS A 290 -4.67 -31.32 2.68
CA LYS A 290 -4.17 -30.77 1.43
C LYS A 290 -5.07 -31.06 0.23
N ASP A 291 -5.18 -30.07 -0.65
CA ASP A 291 -5.85 -30.17 -1.95
C ASP A 291 -4.98 -29.49 -3.01
N PHE A 292 -4.94 -30.04 -4.21
CA PHE A 292 -4.13 -29.50 -5.29
C PHE A 292 -4.91 -29.41 -6.59
N PHE A 293 -4.72 -28.31 -7.30
CA PHE A 293 -5.38 -28.00 -8.56
C PHE A 293 -4.35 -27.50 -9.56
N LEU A 294 -4.48 -27.87 -10.83
CA LEU A 294 -3.55 -27.39 -11.86
C LEU A 294 -3.77 -25.90 -12.17
N THR A 295 -5.02 -25.44 -12.11
CA THR A 295 -5.37 -24.05 -12.42
C THR A 295 -6.36 -23.46 -11.43
N THR A 296 -6.36 -22.13 -11.33
CA THR A 296 -7.35 -21.36 -10.56
C THR A 296 -8.78 -21.67 -11.02
N ARG A 297 -8.98 -21.98 -12.30
CA ARG A 297 -10.30 -22.36 -12.83
C ARG A 297 -10.76 -23.70 -12.26
N ASP A 298 -9.87 -24.69 -12.18
CA ASP A 298 -10.19 -26.02 -11.66
C ASP A 298 -10.49 -25.96 -10.17
N PHE A 299 -9.74 -25.15 -9.42
CA PHE A 299 -10.04 -24.86 -8.02
C PHE A 299 -11.44 -24.26 -7.86
N ILE A 300 -11.76 -23.19 -8.60
CA ILE A 300 -13.07 -22.51 -8.50
C ILE A 300 -14.23 -23.46 -8.85
N ALA A 301 -14.04 -24.36 -9.81
CA ALA A 301 -15.07 -25.29 -10.26
C ALA A 301 -15.22 -26.53 -9.36
N GLY A 302 -14.12 -27.02 -8.79
CA GLY A 302 -14.07 -28.31 -8.11
C GLY A 302 -14.00 -28.23 -6.59
N PHE A 303 -13.57 -27.10 -6.02
CA PHE A 303 -13.38 -27.00 -4.57
C PHE A 303 -14.68 -26.56 -3.87
N PRO A 304 -15.14 -27.31 -2.84
CA PRO A 304 -16.34 -26.95 -2.11
C PRO A 304 -16.05 -25.79 -1.14
N LEU A 305 -16.13 -24.54 -1.59
CA LEU A 305 -15.86 -23.34 -0.77
C LEU A 305 -16.65 -23.30 0.56
N ALA A 306 -17.81 -23.97 0.61
CA ALA A 306 -18.61 -24.14 1.81
C ALA A 306 -17.92 -24.94 2.93
N SER A 307 -16.83 -25.66 2.64
CA SER A 307 -16.01 -26.37 3.63
C SER A 307 -15.10 -25.44 4.42
N LEU A 308 -14.79 -24.26 3.90
CA LEU A 308 -14.00 -23.25 4.60
C LEU A 308 -14.91 -22.46 5.54
N ARG A 309 -14.76 -22.64 6.85
CA ARG A 309 -15.59 -22.01 7.89
C ARG A 309 -14.77 -21.75 9.16
N ASN A 310 -14.99 -20.61 9.82
CA ASN A 310 -14.34 -20.28 11.10
C ASN A 310 -12.80 -20.38 11.04
N GLN A 311 -12.21 -19.96 9.92
CA GLN A 311 -10.80 -20.14 9.59
C GLN A 311 -10.16 -18.81 9.17
N THR A 312 -8.86 -18.65 9.43
CA THR A 312 -8.07 -17.60 8.81
C THR A 312 -7.45 -18.16 7.53
N ILE A 313 -7.72 -17.52 6.38
CA ILE A 313 -7.30 -17.96 5.05
C ILE A 313 -6.30 -16.97 4.48
N LEU A 314 -5.06 -17.41 4.24
CA LEU A 314 -4.06 -16.64 3.51
C LEU A 314 -4.15 -16.96 2.01
N LEU A 315 -4.39 -15.94 1.19
CA LEU A 315 -4.27 -16.03 -0.27
C LEU A 315 -2.90 -15.52 -0.70
N LYS A 316 -2.02 -16.43 -1.12
CA LYS A 316 -0.68 -16.11 -1.60
C LYS A 316 -0.50 -16.65 -3.02
N GLY A 317 -0.28 -15.77 -3.99
CA GLY A 317 -0.16 -16.22 -5.37
C GLY A 317 0.56 -15.26 -6.29
N ALA A 318 1.22 -15.81 -7.29
CA ALA A 318 1.85 -15.05 -8.36
C ALA A 318 0.76 -14.47 -9.28
N ARG A 319 1.03 -13.30 -9.85
CA ARG A 319 0.06 -12.54 -10.65
C ARG A 319 -0.64 -13.34 -11.75
N VAL A 320 0.09 -14.27 -12.39
CA VAL A 320 -0.42 -15.09 -13.51
C VAL A 320 -1.57 -16.03 -13.12
N PHE A 321 -1.72 -16.34 -11.83
CA PHE A 321 -2.77 -17.20 -11.31
C PHE A 321 -4.08 -16.48 -11.02
N GLU A 322 -4.11 -15.14 -11.08
CA GLU A 322 -5.33 -14.33 -10.92
C GLU A 322 -6.15 -14.66 -9.65
N PHE A 323 -5.47 -14.82 -8.51
CA PHE A 323 -6.09 -15.16 -7.23
C PHE A 323 -7.13 -14.12 -6.75
N GLU A 324 -7.22 -12.95 -7.40
CA GLU A 324 -8.33 -12.01 -7.21
C GLU A 324 -9.70 -12.63 -7.54
N ARG A 325 -9.73 -13.64 -8.41
CA ARG A 325 -10.93 -14.42 -8.70
C ARG A 325 -11.34 -15.26 -7.48
N ILE A 326 -10.37 -15.85 -6.79
CA ILE A 326 -10.60 -16.60 -5.55
C ILE A 326 -11.01 -15.65 -4.43
N ASN A 327 -10.28 -14.54 -4.27
CA ASN A 327 -10.59 -13.51 -3.28
C ASN A 327 -12.04 -13.02 -3.41
N ARG A 328 -12.53 -12.76 -4.62
CA ARG A 328 -13.93 -12.34 -4.87
C ARG A 328 -15.00 -13.37 -4.49
N LEU A 329 -14.65 -14.66 -4.43
CA LEU A 329 -15.57 -15.73 -4.06
C LEU A 329 -15.56 -15.97 -2.55
N LEU A 330 -14.39 -15.85 -1.92
CA LEU A 330 -14.23 -16.03 -0.49
C LEU A 330 -14.64 -14.80 0.31
N GLN A 331 -14.45 -13.59 -0.22
CA GLN A 331 -14.78 -12.36 0.50
C GLN A 331 -16.28 -12.31 0.79
N GLN A 332 -16.63 -11.91 2.02
CA GLN A 332 -18.01 -11.68 2.39
C GLN A 332 -18.55 -10.58 1.50
N LYS A 333 -19.43 -10.97 0.56
CA LYS A 333 -20.16 -10.02 -0.27
C LYS A 333 -21.23 -9.36 0.58
N VAL A 334 -20.87 -8.26 1.24
CA VAL A 334 -21.85 -7.19 1.45
C VAL A 334 -22.22 -6.75 0.03
N HIS A 335 -23.46 -6.97 -0.40
CA HIS A 335 -23.87 -6.73 -1.78
C HIS A 335 -23.63 -5.27 -2.16
N GLU A 336 -22.63 -4.95 -2.98
CA GLU A 336 -22.54 -3.61 -3.53
C GLU A 336 -22.07 -3.63 -4.99
N THR A 337 -22.92 -3.08 -5.85
CA THR A 337 -22.47 -2.33 -7.02
C THR A 337 -21.35 -1.39 -6.57
N VAL A 338 -20.12 -1.64 -7.00
CA VAL A 338 -18.98 -0.82 -6.58
C VAL A 338 -19.03 0.50 -7.34
N PHE A 339 -19.27 1.59 -6.61
CA PHE A 339 -19.14 2.96 -7.09
C PHE A 339 -17.76 3.48 -6.67
N GLU A 340 -16.81 3.53 -7.61
CA GLU A 340 -15.49 4.10 -7.36
C GLU A 340 -15.53 5.62 -7.53
N ILE A 341 -15.22 6.36 -6.46
CA ILE A 341 -15.08 7.81 -6.49
C ILE A 341 -13.61 8.15 -6.68
N ASN A 342 -13.28 8.74 -7.84
CA ASN A 342 -11.94 9.24 -8.09
C ASN A 342 -11.75 10.62 -7.45
N LEU A 343 -11.17 10.63 -6.25
CA LEU A 343 -10.92 11.83 -5.47
C LEU A 343 -9.95 12.79 -6.16
N SER A 344 -8.97 12.29 -6.92
CA SER A 344 -8.07 13.12 -7.73
C SER A 344 -8.83 13.89 -8.80
N ALA A 345 -9.72 13.20 -9.53
CA ALA A 345 -10.55 13.85 -10.54
C ALA A 345 -11.48 14.91 -9.93
N LEU A 346 -11.99 14.68 -8.72
CA LEU A 346 -12.81 15.65 -8.00
C LEU A 346 -12.02 16.93 -7.67
N ILE A 347 -10.76 16.80 -7.22
CA ILE A 347 -9.85 17.92 -6.95
C ILE A 347 -9.49 18.66 -8.24
N ASP A 348 -9.19 17.93 -9.31
CA ASP A 348 -8.88 18.49 -10.62
C ASP A 348 -10.06 19.29 -11.17
N ASN A 349 -11.29 18.78 -11.02
CA ASN A 349 -12.51 19.46 -11.40
C ASN A 349 -12.72 20.75 -10.58
N LEU A 350 -12.55 20.70 -9.25
CA LEU A 350 -12.67 21.89 -8.40
C LEU A 350 -11.68 22.98 -8.84
N ASN A 351 -10.41 22.61 -9.06
CA ASN A 351 -9.38 23.54 -9.51
C ASN A 351 -9.63 24.07 -10.92
N PHE A 352 -10.18 23.24 -11.81
CA PHE A 352 -10.59 23.65 -13.15
C PHE A 352 -11.66 24.75 -13.07
N PHE A 353 -12.74 24.55 -12.30
CA PHE A 353 -13.77 25.58 -12.14
C PHE A 353 -13.21 26.83 -11.47
N ARG A 354 -12.40 26.69 -10.41
CA ARG A 354 -11.73 27.81 -9.75
C ARG A 354 -10.88 28.63 -10.72
N SER A 355 -10.20 28.00 -11.68
CA SER A 355 -9.40 28.69 -12.70
C SER A 355 -10.20 29.53 -13.70
N LYS A 356 -11.52 29.30 -13.81
CA LYS A 356 -12.43 30.05 -14.69
C LYS A 356 -13.12 31.21 -14.01
N LEU A 357 -13.03 31.29 -12.69
CA LEU A 357 -13.67 32.29 -11.87
C LEU A 357 -12.69 33.41 -11.51
N LYS A 358 -13.22 34.57 -11.12
CA LYS A 358 -12.39 35.63 -10.57
C LYS A 358 -11.95 35.25 -9.15
N SER A 359 -10.82 35.77 -8.69
CA SER A 359 -10.23 35.47 -7.38
C SER A 359 -11.18 35.72 -6.20
N GLU A 360 -12.09 36.68 -6.32
CA GLU A 360 -13.08 37.05 -5.31
C GLU A 360 -14.36 36.19 -5.34
N THR A 361 -14.53 35.36 -6.38
CA THR A 361 -15.73 34.54 -6.54
C THR A 361 -15.61 33.27 -5.71
N ARG A 362 -16.46 33.16 -4.69
CA ARG A 362 -16.54 31.97 -3.83
C ARG A 362 -17.20 30.80 -4.55
N ILE A 363 -16.80 29.59 -4.20
CA ILE A 363 -17.33 28.34 -4.74
C ILE A 363 -18.08 27.59 -3.64
N MET A 364 -19.32 27.21 -3.96
CA MET A 364 -20.11 26.30 -3.14
C MET A 364 -20.20 24.94 -3.83
N ALA A 365 -19.78 23.89 -3.15
CA ALA A 365 -19.88 22.52 -3.66
C ALA A 365 -21.10 21.81 -3.06
N MET A 366 -22.00 21.34 -3.93
CA MET A 366 -23.13 20.52 -3.51
C MET A 366 -22.63 19.10 -3.18
N VAL A 367 -22.71 18.74 -1.92
CA VAL A 367 -22.43 17.41 -1.39
C VAL A 367 -23.78 16.83 -1.00
N LYS A 368 -24.40 16.06 -1.91
CA LYS A 368 -25.61 15.31 -1.57
C LYS A 368 -25.25 14.28 -0.52
N ALA A 369 -25.62 14.49 0.74
CA ALA A 369 -25.18 13.60 1.82
C ALA A 369 -26.12 12.40 1.96
N PHE A 370 -26.37 11.69 0.86
CA PHE A 370 -26.68 10.27 0.84
C PHE A 370 -26.64 9.81 -0.62
N SER A 371 -25.44 9.64 -1.18
CA SER A 371 -25.21 8.97 -2.46
C SER A 371 -25.57 7.47 -2.36
N TYR A 372 -26.78 7.14 -1.89
CA TYR A 372 -27.22 5.79 -1.56
C TYR A 372 -26.33 5.08 -0.52
N GLY A 373 -25.91 5.80 0.52
CA GLY A 373 -25.19 5.21 1.66
C GLY A 373 -23.66 5.12 1.56
N SER A 374 -23.02 5.82 0.61
CA SER A 374 -21.56 5.76 0.42
C SER A 374 -20.89 7.14 0.27
N GLY A 375 -19.94 7.45 1.16
CA GLY A 375 -18.83 8.36 0.89
C GLY A 375 -19.03 9.88 1.05
N SER A 376 -20.12 10.35 1.64
CA SER A 376 -20.42 11.79 1.74
C SER A 376 -19.42 12.57 2.61
N PHE A 377 -18.96 11.96 3.70
CA PHE A 377 -17.95 12.54 4.58
C PHE A 377 -16.60 12.69 3.88
N GLU A 378 -16.12 11.66 3.19
CA GLU A 378 -14.82 11.65 2.53
C GLU A 378 -14.75 12.74 1.46
N ILE A 379 -15.83 12.93 0.69
CA ILE A 379 -15.94 14.01 -0.29
C ILE A 379 -15.92 15.38 0.40
N ALA A 380 -16.74 15.58 1.43
CA ALA A 380 -16.80 16.85 2.15
C ALA A 380 -15.46 17.21 2.81
N ASN A 381 -14.77 16.21 3.37
CA ASN A 381 -13.50 16.39 4.05
C ASN A 381 -12.38 16.74 3.06
N ILE A 382 -12.37 16.10 1.87
CA ILE A 382 -11.42 16.45 0.80
C ILE A 382 -11.70 17.84 0.25
N LEU A 383 -12.96 18.19 0.01
CA LEU A 383 -13.33 19.54 -0.42
C LEU A 383 -12.93 20.60 0.60
N GLN A 384 -13.14 20.31 1.89
CA GLN A 384 -12.66 21.15 3.00
C GLN A 384 -11.13 21.27 3.01
N PHE A 385 -10.44 20.15 2.89
CA PHE A 385 -8.97 20.12 2.82
C PHE A 385 -8.44 20.97 1.65
N HIS A 386 -9.13 20.94 0.51
CA HIS A 386 -8.83 21.76 -0.68
C HIS A 386 -9.48 23.16 -0.67
N GLN A 387 -9.95 23.62 0.50
CA GLN A 387 -10.41 24.98 0.77
C GLN A 387 -11.51 25.44 -0.21
N VAL A 388 -12.53 24.61 -0.43
CA VAL A 388 -13.78 25.13 -1.00
C VAL A 388 -14.40 26.12 -0.01
N ASP A 389 -15.02 27.20 -0.49
CA ASP A 389 -15.53 28.25 0.38
C ASP A 389 -16.77 27.82 1.17
N TYR A 390 -17.55 26.91 0.58
CA TYR A 390 -18.89 26.58 1.07
C TYR A 390 -19.30 25.16 0.64
N LEU A 391 -20.06 24.46 1.47
CA LEU A 391 -20.70 23.19 1.12
C LEU A 391 -22.22 23.37 1.10
N ALA A 392 -22.92 22.64 0.24
CA ALA A 392 -24.38 22.58 0.25
C ALA A 392 -24.87 21.15 0.37
N VAL A 393 -25.95 20.95 1.13
CA VAL A 393 -26.65 19.68 1.34
C VAL A 393 -28.12 19.85 1.01
N ALA A 394 -28.82 18.74 0.71
CA ALA A 394 -30.24 18.84 0.35
C ALA A 394 -31.10 19.10 1.60
N TYR A 395 -30.84 18.37 2.67
CA TYR A 395 -31.68 18.34 3.88
C TYR A 395 -30.86 18.58 5.16
N VAL A 396 -31.56 18.79 6.28
CA VAL A 396 -30.94 19.18 7.55
C VAL A 396 -30.14 18.03 8.19
N ASP A 397 -30.65 16.81 8.12
CA ASP A 397 -29.99 15.60 8.62
C ASP A 397 -28.62 15.37 7.95
N GLU A 398 -28.55 15.55 6.63
CA GLU A 398 -27.32 15.53 5.85
C GLU A 398 -26.26 16.50 6.41
N GLY A 399 -26.67 17.73 6.73
CA GLY A 399 -25.77 18.74 7.32
C GLY A 399 -25.32 18.38 8.74
N ILE A 400 -26.21 17.78 9.53
CA ILE A 400 -25.89 17.33 10.90
C ILE A 400 -24.84 16.21 10.87
N GLU A 401 -24.94 15.26 9.95
CA GLU A 401 -23.95 14.20 9.78
C GLU A 401 -22.57 14.77 9.44
N LEU A 402 -22.49 15.70 8.49
CA LEU A 402 -21.22 16.37 8.15
C LEU A 402 -20.60 17.08 9.37
N ARG A 403 -21.43 17.74 10.19
CA ARG A 403 -20.97 18.40 11.42
C ARG A 403 -20.44 17.40 12.45
N ASN A 404 -21.16 16.30 12.67
CA ASN A 404 -20.74 15.25 13.58
C ASN A 404 -19.44 14.57 13.12
N ALA A 405 -19.22 14.50 11.81
CA ALA A 405 -17.99 13.99 11.21
C ALA A 405 -16.83 15.01 11.19
N GLY A 406 -17.02 16.22 11.74
CA GLY A 406 -15.94 17.20 11.93
C GLY A 406 -15.76 18.21 10.80
N ILE A 407 -16.71 18.33 9.88
CA ILE A 407 -16.72 19.40 8.87
C ILE A 407 -17.00 20.75 9.54
N ARG A 408 -16.14 21.73 9.28
CA ARG A 408 -16.15 23.09 9.86
C ARG A 408 -16.45 24.19 8.85
N LEU A 409 -16.41 23.91 7.56
CA LEU A 409 -16.84 24.87 6.54
C LEU A 409 -18.32 25.28 6.75
N PRO A 410 -18.73 26.48 6.30
CA PRO A 410 -20.14 26.80 6.19
C PRO A 410 -20.90 25.76 5.35
N VAL A 411 -22.09 25.35 5.81
CA VAL A 411 -22.92 24.32 5.17
C VAL A 411 -24.34 24.88 4.96
N MET A 412 -24.76 24.95 3.70
CA MET A 412 -26.06 25.49 3.29
C MET A 412 -27.02 24.32 3.09
N VAL A 413 -28.21 24.41 3.68
CA VAL A 413 -29.29 23.46 3.49
C VAL A 413 -30.25 24.02 2.47
N MET A 414 -30.38 23.36 1.32
CA MET A 414 -31.17 23.85 0.19
C MET A 414 -32.69 23.70 0.43
N ASN A 415 -33.12 22.64 1.11
CA ASN A 415 -34.53 22.42 1.42
C ASN A 415 -34.76 22.41 2.94
N PRO A 416 -34.67 23.55 3.63
CA PRO A 416 -34.91 23.60 5.05
C PRO A 416 -36.43 23.53 5.34
N GLU A 417 -36.80 22.75 6.36
CA GLU A 417 -38.17 22.66 6.86
C GLU A 417 -38.29 23.45 8.17
N GLU A 418 -39.42 24.15 8.38
CA GLU A 418 -39.59 25.07 9.51
C GLU A 418 -39.36 24.39 10.87
N TYR A 419 -39.81 23.14 11.03
CA TYR A 419 -39.61 22.38 12.27
C TYR A 419 -38.15 22.05 12.57
N ALA A 420 -37.25 22.13 11.58
CA ALA A 420 -35.85 21.75 11.69
C ALA A 420 -34.93 22.94 12.00
N PHE A 421 -35.45 24.17 12.10
CA PHE A 421 -34.63 25.36 12.37
C PHE A 421 -33.86 25.31 13.68
N ASP A 422 -34.47 24.80 14.76
CA ASP A 422 -33.78 24.65 16.05
C ASP A 422 -32.56 23.70 15.94
N LEU A 423 -32.70 22.63 15.16
CA LEU A 423 -31.61 21.70 14.89
C LEU A 423 -30.51 22.36 14.04
N MET A 424 -30.89 23.15 13.04
CA MET A 424 -29.92 23.87 12.22
C MET A 424 -29.11 24.88 13.02
N ILE A 425 -29.75 25.65 13.91
CA ILE A 425 -29.06 26.60 14.80
C ILE A 425 -28.10 25.84 15.71
N LYS A 426 -28.55 24.74 16.32
CA LYS A 426 -27.74 23.90 17.19
C LYS A 426 -26.49 23.36 16.49
N HIS A 427 -26.60 22.97 15.22
CA HIS A 427 -25.52 22.38 14.43
C HIS A 427 -24.80 23.39 13.51
N GLN A 428 -25.06 24.70 13.65
CA GLN A 428 -24.44 25.76 12.84
C GLN A 428 -24.57 25.51 11.33
N LEU A 429 -25.80 25.22 10.89
CA LEU A 429 -26.18 25.05 9.48
C LEU A 429 -26.92 26.31 9.01
N GLU A 430 -26.73 26.70 7.75
CA GLU A 430 -27.36 27.89 7.16
C GLU A 430 -28.52 27.48 6.24
N PRO A 431 -29.76 27.97 6.47
CA PRO A 431 -30.90 27.63 5.63
C PRO A 431 -30.91 28.47 4.36
N GLU A 432 -31.24 27.85 3.22
CA GLU A 432 -31.74 28.57 2.06
C GLU A 432 -33.13 29.15 2.40
N ILE A 433 -33.25 30.47 2.35
CA ILE A 433 -34.53 31.17 2.51
C ILE A 433 -34.95 31.65 1.13
N PHE A 434 -35.98 31.01 0.57
CA PHE A 434 -36.59 31.44 -0.68
C PHE A 434 -38.00 31.99 -0.42
N SER A 435 -38.39 32.99 -1.21
CA SER A 435 -39.78 33.45 -1.32
C SER A 435 -40.30 32.97 -2.66
N PHE A 436 -41.44 32.27 -2.67
CA PHE A 436 -42.16 31.96 -3.91
C PHE A 436 -42.79 33.20 -4.53
#